data_AF-A0A9Q6VJS0-F1
#
_entry.id   AF-A0A9Q6VJS0-F1
#
_cell.length_a   1.000
_cell.length_b   1.000
_cell.length_c   1.000
_cell.angle_alpha   90.00
_cell.angle_beta   90.00
_cell.angle_gamma   90.00
#
_symmetry.space_group_name_H-M   'P 1'
#
loop_
_entity.id
_entity.type
_entity.pdbx_description
1 polymer ?
#
loop_
_entity_poly.entity_id
_entity_poly.type
_entity_poly.pdbx_seq_one_letter_code
_entity_poly.pdbx_strand_id
1 'polypeptide(L)'
;MDSPENQKMIQDMLVELVRQYRISQERMDRGFDIWESQKKDIDELFKVMREVVLPEYPDLSITIHKETRPIRTYEYELNRLWNWAINIFERYFEARIPPVLKIVIEDGNQNGESKLKELLSIIFRKLFIPALIAQGNPGDDLFLFVRHAMTNSDEKQIAKIISQTLDTPHQTPAAIFGICGLLIQSQQASENGLMTEAYSYLLDANFMLGMYQSSEYIMERFDEVSTQRKSQLHLKKRHASDNAVNLGKARVRELFFSLREKGPDGVRPLWKSANKAMTTISKTLAREIHENKRTDIKISDTTILDVCRELQNKEKDRKENPDFGIFQGYRLKDGTIIREDDN
;
A
#
# COMPACT_ATOMS: atom_id res chain seq x y z
N MET A 1 36.97 54.78 -20.81
CA MET A 1 37.80 53.59 -21.11
C MET A 1 37.60 52.61 -19.98
N ASP A 2 37.03 51.47 -20.35
CA ASP A 2 37.13 50.16 -19.71
C ASP A 2 38.00 50.10 -18.45
N SER A 3 37.38 50.26 -17.28
CA SER A 3 37.98 49.70 -16.07
C SER A 3 37.82 48.17 -16.16
N PRO A 4 38.92 47.40 -16.04
CA PRO A 4 38.85 45.94 -15.97
C PRO A 4 37.87 45.42 -14.91
N GLU A 5 37.64 46.21 -13.85
CA GLU A 5 36.67 45.90 -12.79
C GLU A 5 35.23 45.97 -13.28
N ASN A 6 34.89 46.95 -14.12
CA ASN A 6 33.55 47.07 -14.69
C ASN A 6 33.26 45.94 -15.69
N GLN A 7 34.28 45.53 -16.46
CA GLN A 7 34.15 44.39 -17.37
C GLN A 7 33.98 43.07 -16.59
N LYS A 8 34.74 42.87 -15.51
CA LYS A 8 34.61 41.70 -14.63
C LYS A 8 33.25 41.64 -13.94
N MET A 9 32.75 42.77 -13.45
CA MET A 9 31.43 42.85 -12.80
C MET A 9 30.29 42.54 -13.77
N ILE A 10 30.37 43.01 -15.01
CA ILE A 10 29.41 42.68 -16.07
C ILE A 10 29.49 41.18 -16.42
N GLN A 11 30.70 40.63 -16.51
CA GLN A 11 30.90 39.21 -16.82
C GLN A 11 30.35 38.30 -15.71
N ASP A 12 30.59 38.63 -14.44
CA ASP A 12 30.06 37.90 -13.29
C ASP A 12 28.52 37.96 -13.24
N MET A 13 27.92 39.13 -13.55
CA MET A 13 26.46 39.25 -13.67
C MET A 13 25.88 38.41 -14.80
N LEU A 14 26.52 38.38 -15.97
CA LEU A 14 26.07 37.56 -17.10
C LEU A 14 26.17 36.06 -16.79
N VAL A 15 27.22 35.62 -16.10
CA VAL A 15 27.38 34.23 -15.67
C VAL A 15 26.28 33.83 -14.68
N GLU A 16 25.97 34.68 -13.70
CA GLU A 16 24.90 34.37 -12.74
C GLU A 16 23.51 34.37 -13.41
N LEU A 17 23.26 35.28 -14.37
CA LEU A 17 22.03 35.28 -15.17
C LEU A 17 21.86 33.98 -15.97
N VAL A 18 22.92 33.50 -16.63
CA VAL A 18 22.91 32.22 -17.35
C VAL A 18 22.69 31.05 -16.38
N ARG A 19 23.28 31.09 -15.18
CA ARG A 19 23.08 30.07 -14.14
C ARG A 19 21.64 30.02 -13.65
N GLN A 20 21.04 31.17 -13.35
CA GLN A 20 19.65 31.29 -12.92
C GLN A 20 18.68 30.84 -14.01
N TYR A 21 18.95 31.20 -15.27
CA TYR A 21 18.17 30.75 -16.42
C TYR A 21 18.21 29.22 -16.59
N ARG A 22 19.37 28.61 -16.43
CA ARG A 22 19.53 27.14 -16.49
C ARG A 22 18.79 26.42 -15.36
N ILE A 23 18.86 26.94 -14.12
CA ILE A 23 18.09 26.40 -12.98
C ILE A 23 16.59 26.54 -13.23
N SER A 24 16.14 27.64 -13.85
CA SER A 24 14.74 27.83 -14.22
C SER A 24 14.27 26.86 -15.30
N GLN A 25 15.10 26.57 -16.31
CA GLN A 25 14.81 25.56 -17.33
C GLN A 25 14.75 24.15 -16.74
N GLU A 26 15.72 23.75 -15.92
CA GLU A 26 15.72 22.44 -15.25
C GLU A 26 14.49 22.23 -14.33
N ARG A 27 13.95 23.31 -13.74
CA ARG A 27 12.69 23.27 -12.98
C ARG A 27 11.45 23.17 -13.88
N MET A 28 11.45 23.85 -15.02
CA MET A 28 10.39 23.73 -16.03
C MET A 28 10.35 22.32 -16.63
N ASP A 29 11.50 21.73 -16.95
CA ASP A 29 11.62 20.38 -17.49
C ASP A 29 11.10 19.34 -16.49
N ARG A 30 11.47 19.44 -15.20
CA ARG A 30 10.90 18.57 -14.15
C ARG A 30 9.40 18.76 -13.95
N GLY A 31 8.89 19.99 -14.09
CA GLY A 31 7.45 20.26 -14.03
C GLY A 31 6.70 19.64 -15.21
N PHE A 32 7.31 19.67 -16.39
CA PHE A 32 6.79 19.03 -17.60
C PHE A 32 6.80 17.50 -17.48
N ASP A 33 7.87 16.91 -16.93
CA ASP A 33 7.97 15.47 -16.66
C ASP A 33 6.90 14.99 -15.66
N ILE A 34 6.63 15.77 -14.61
CA ILE A 34 5.55 15.47 -13.64
C ILE A 34 4.18 15.55 -14.33
N TRP A 35 3.97 16.58 -15.15
CA TRP A 35 2.72 16.75 -15.89
C TRP A 35 2.47 15.62 -16.89
N GLU A 36 3.47 15.25 -17.69
CA GLU A 36 3.36 14.12 -18.63
C GLU A 36 3.15 12.79 -17.88
N SER A 37 3.80 12.59 -16.73
CA SER A 37 3.52 11.43 -15.87
C SER A 37 2.07 11.43 -15.37
N GLN A 38 1.58 12.55 -14.83
CA GLN A 38 0.20 12.66 -14.34
C GLN A 38 -0.83 12.48 -15.45
N LYS A 39 -0.56 13.04 -16.63
CA LYS A 39 -1.41 12.88 -17.81
C LYS A 39 -1.47 11.42 -18.25
N LYS A 40 -0.33 10.73 -18.27
CA LYS A 40 -0.27 9.29 -18.55
C LYS A 40 -1.04 8.47 -17.51
N ASP A 41 -0.91 8.80 -16.23
CA ASP A 41 -1.66 8.15 -15.15
C ASP A 41 -3.18 8.36 -15.33
N ILE A 42 -3.60 9.58 -15.69
CA ILE A 42 -5.00 9.89 -16.02
C ILE A 42 -5.46 9.06 -17.22
N ASP A 43 -4.70 9.03 -18.30
CA ASP A 43 -5.05 8.27 -19.51
C ASP A 43 -5.18 6.78 -19.23
N GLU A 44 -4.30 6.23 -18.40
CA GLU A 44 -4.34 4.83 -17.94
C GLU A 44 -5.59 4.56 -17.10
N LEU A 45 -5.94 5.44 -16.15
CA LEU A 45 -7.16 5.33 -15.36
C LEU A 45 -8.42 5.34 -16.24
N PHE A 46 -8.50 6.26 -17.21
CA PHE A 46 -9.64 6.33 -18.13
C PHE A 46 -9.68 5.13 -19.09
N LYS A 47 -8.52 4.55 -19.43
CA LYS A 47 -8.45 3.29 -20.18
C LYS A 47 -9.04 2.14 -19.37
N VAL A 48 -8.62 1.96 -18.12
CA VAL A 48 -9.17 0.93 -17.22
C VAL A 48 -10.68 1.11 -17.03
N MET A 49 -11.13 2.35 -16.81
CA MET A 49 -12.56 2.64 -16.69
C MET A 49 -13.34 2.20 -17.93
N ARG A 50 -12.84 2.51 -19.14
CA ARG A 50 -13.51 2.14 -20.40
C ARG A 50 -13.46 0.64 -20.69
N GLU A 51 -12.35 -0.02 -20.40
CA GLU A 51 -12.11 -1.42 -20.79
C GLU A 51 -12.61 -2.44 -19.76
N VAL A 52 -12.64 -2.07 -18.48
CA VAL A 52 -12.97 -2.98 -17.37
C VAL A 52 -14.27 -2.59 -16.72
N VAL A 53 -14.45 -1.30 -16.38
CA VAL A 53 -15.60 -0.86 -15.57
C VAL A 53 -16.86 -0.71 -16.43
N LEU A 54 -16.83 0.07 -17.52
CA LEU A 54 -18.04 0.30 -18.34
C LEU A 54 -18.70 -0.98 -18.86
N PRO A 55 -17.96 -2.02 -19.30
CA PRO A 55 -18.57 -3.26 -19.78
C PRO A 55 -19.37 -4.02 -18.71
N GLU A 56 -19.07 -3.85 -17.42
CA GLU A 56 -19.85 -4.45 -16.32
C GLU A 56 -21.20 -3.75 -16.11
N TYR A 57 -21.43 -2.60 -16.76
CA TYR A 57 -22.68 -1.85 -16.71
C TYR A 57 -23.31 -1.73 -18.13
N PRO A 58 -23.80 -2.82 -18.73
CA PRO A 58 -24.28 -2.82 -20.12
C PRO A 58 -25.48 -1.90 -20.36
N ASP A 59 -26.29 -1.61 -19.33
CA ASP A 59 -27.43 -0.69 -19.38
C ASP A 59 -27.06 0.77 -19.02
N LEU A 60 -25.95 1.25 -19.59
CA LEU A 60 -25.42 2.60 -19.38
C LEU A 60 -26.15 3.72 -20.15
N SER A 61 -27.33 3.46 -20.73
CA SER A 61 -28.14 4.48 -21.44
C SER A 61 -28.52 5.69 -20.56
N ILE A 62 -28.30 5.59 -19.25
CA ILE A 62 -28.53 6.64 -18.25
C ILE A 62 -27.24 7.32 -17.78
N THR A 63 -26.07 6.72 -17.97
CA THR A 63 -24.85 7.18 -17.30
C THR A 63 -23.76 7.52 -18.33
N ILE A 64 -23.51 8.82 -18.45
CA ILE A 64 -22.34 9.43 -19.09
C ILE A 64 -22.45 9.60 -20.63
N HIS A 65 -23.56 10.19 -21.09
CA HIS A 65 -23.53 11.01 -22.32
C HIS A 65 -23.55 12.49 -21.92
N LYS A 66 -22.75 13.33 -22.62
CA LYS A 66 -22.61 14.78 -22.36
C LYS A 66 -23.93 15.57 -22.39
N GLU A 67 -25.01 14.98 -22.92
CA GLU A 67 -26.33 15.61 -23.07
C GLU A 67 -27.43 14.97 -22.21
N THR A 68 -27.14 13.87 -21.51
CA THR A 68 -28.09 13.17 -20.64
C THR A 68 -27.42 12.79 -19.34
N ARG A 69 -27.23 13.78 -18.45
CA ARG A 69 -27.10 13.46 -17.03
C ARG A 69 -28.38 12.70 -16.64
N PRO A 70 -28.30 11.58 -15.90
CA PRO A 70 -29.51 11.00 -15.31
C PRO A 70 -30.26 12.12 -14.63
N ILE A 71 -31.57 12.23 -14.84
CA ILE A 71 -32.38 13.19 -14.08
C ILE A 71 -32.38 12.69 -12.63
N ARG A 72 -31.41 13.17 -11.85
CA ARG A 72 -31.30 12.95 -10.41
C ARG A 72 -32.20 13.97 -9.74
N THR A 73 -33.51 13.69 -9.69
CA THR A 73 -34.41 14.50 -8.89
C THR A 73 -34.13 14.27 -7.41
N TYR A 74 -34.58 15.21 -6.58
CA TYR A 74 -34.53 15.06 -5.13
C TYR A 74 -35.20 13.75 -4.68
N GLU A 75 -36.38 13.44 -5.21
CA GLU A 75 -37.16 12.25 -4.83
C GLU A 75 -36.46 10.96 -5.25
N TYR A 76 -35.81 10.95 -6.42
CA TYR A 76 -35.02 9.81 -6.85
C TYR A 76 -33.85 9.55 -5.90
N GLU A 77 -33.10 10.60 -5.56
CA GLU A 77 -31.95 10.51 -4.66
C GLU A 77 -32.38 10.14 -3.24
N LEU A 78 -33.44 10.74 -2.71
CA LEU A 78 -34.01 10.41 -1.41
C LEU A 78 -34.41 8.94 -1.33
N ASN A 79 -35.12 8.42 -2.32
CA ASN A 79 -35.51 7.00 -2.37
C ASN A 79 -34.29 6.07 -2.48
N ARG A 80 -33.30 6.45 -3.28
CA ARG A 80 -32.05 5.69 -3.42
C ARG A 80 -31.31 5.59 -2.09
N LEU A 81 -31.14 6.70 -1.36
CA LEU A 81 -30.46 6.70 -0.07
C LEU A 81 -31.27 5.99 1.01
N TRP A 82 -32.60 6.08 1.01
CA TRP A 82 -33.46 5.29 1.90
C TRP A 82 -33.28 3.78 1.70
N ASN A 83 -33.30 3.32 0.44
CA ASN A 83 -33.06 1.90 0.14
C ASN A 83 -31.68 1.45 0.64
N TRP A 84 -30.67 2.31 0.49
CA TRP A 84 -29.33 2.02 1.00
C TRP A 84 -29.29 1.97 2.54
N ALA A 85 -29.92 2.94 3.21
CA ALA A 85 -29.99 2.99 4.67
C ALA A 85 -30.71 1.75 5.25
N ILE A 86 -31.81 1.31 4.63
CA ILE A 86 -32.52 0.07 4.99
C ILE A 86 -31.58 -1.13 4.89
N ASN A 87 -30.89 -1.29 3.76
CA ASN A 87 -29.96 -2.41 3.57
C ASN A 87 -28.81 -2.40 4.60
N ILE A 88 -28.30 -1.22 4.95
CA ILE A 88 -27.27 -1.11 6.01
C ILE A 88 -27.85 -1.49 7.38
N PHE A 89 -29.04 -1.00 7.70
CA PHE A 89 -29.72 -1.36 8.95
C PHE A 89 -29.93 -2.88 9.03
N GLU A 90 -30.53 -3.48 8.01
CA GLU A 90 -30.81 -4.91 7.97
C GLU A 90 -29.53 -5.72 8.17
N ARG A 91 -28.47 -5.46 7.39
CA ARG A 91 -27.18 -6.17 7.51
C ARG A 91 -26.55 -5.99 8.89
N TYR A 92 -26.55 -4.77 9.42
CA TYR A 92 -25.94 -4.46 10.71
C TYR A 92 -26.62 -5.20 11.87
N PHE A 93 -27.95 -5.22 11.86
CA PHE A 93 -28.74 -5.85 12.91
C PHE A 93 -28.81 -7.37 12.74
N GLU A 94 -28.91 -7.88 11.52
CA GLU A 94 -28.91 -9.33 11.24
C GLU A 94 -27.67 -10.02 11.80
N ALA A 95 -26.48 -9.44 11.60
CA ALA A 95 -25.22 -9.95 12.12
C ALA A 95 -25.17 -10.00 13.66
N ARG A 96 -26.07 -9.27 14.33
CA ARG A 96 -26.12 -9.12 15.80
C ARG A 96 -27.33 -9.81 16.42
N ILE A 97 -28.15 -10.52 15.64
CA ILE A 97 -29.21 -11.38 16.16
C ILE A 97 -28.57 -12.60 16.81
N PRO A 98 -28.95 -12.95 18.05
CA PRO A 98 -28.47 -14.17 18.69
C PRO A 98 -28.69 -15.41 17.81
N PRO A 99 -27.68 -16.28 17.61
CA PRO A 99 -27.79 -17.43 16.71
C PRO A 99 -28.98 -18.34 16.99
N VAL A 100 -29.36 -18.50 18.26
CA VAL A 100 -30.53 -19.29 18.67
C VAL A 100 -31.83 -18.69 18.13
N LEU A 101 -31.98 -17.37 18.17
CA LEU A 101 -33.14 -16.69 17.62
C LEU A 101 -33.14 -16.72 16.09
N LYS A 102 -31.96 -16.61 15.47
CA LYS A 102 -31.81 -16.75 14.02
C LYS A 102 -32.28 -18.13 13.54
N ILE A 103 -31.83 -19.20 14.21
CA ILE A 103 -32.27 -20.58 13.94
C ILE A 103 -33.78 -20.72 14.14
N VAL A 104 -34.35 -20.20 15.24
CA VAL A 104 -35.81 -20.30 15.49
C VAL A 104 -36.64 -19.58 14.41
N ILE A 105 -36.14 -18.46 13.88
CA ILE A 105 -36.80 -17.70 12.80
C ILE A 105 -36.63 -18.42 11.45
N GLU A 106 -35.49 -19.07 11.24
CA GLU A 106 -35.12 -19.70 9.97
C GLU A 106 -35.59 -21.16 9.83
N ASP A 107 -35.74 -21.92 10.92
CA ASP A 107 -36.18 -23.33 10.94
C ASP A 107 -37.66 -23.52 10.50
N GLY A 108 -38.38 -22.43 10.25
CA GLY A 108 -39.79 -22.43 9.85
C GLY A 108 -40.10 -22.56 8.35
N ASN A 109 -39.25 -23.25 7.56
CA ASN A 109 -39.28 -23.53 6.09
C ASN A 109 -38.21 -22.79 5.25
N GLN A 110 -37.99 -23.23 4.00
CA GLN A 110 -37.08 -22.70 2.96
C GLN A 110 -37.12 -21.17 2.70
N ASN A 111 -38.06 -20.44 3.33
CA ASN A 111 -38.22 -18.98 3.24
C ASN A 111 -37.76 -18.23 4.52
N GLY A 112 -37.04 -18.88 5.43
CA GLY A 112 -36.62 -18.32 6.72
C GLY A 112 -35.83 -17.02 6.63
N GLU A 113 -34.85 -16.96 5.72
CA GLU A 113 -34.02 -15.76 5.49
C GLU A 113 -34.86 -14.58 4.96
N SER A 114 -35.82 -14.85 4.08
CA SER A 114 -36.76 -13.84 3.56
C SER A 114 -37.68 -13.29 4.67
N LYS A 115 -38.18 -14.16 5.56
CA LYS A 115 -38.99 -13.75 6.72
C LYS A 115 -38.20 -12.90 7.71
N LEU A 116 -36.93 -13.23 7.93
CA LEU A 116 -36.05 -12.46 8.81
C LEU A 116 -35.83 -11.04 8.26
N LYS A 117 -35.56 -10.94 6.96
CA LYS A 117 -35.40 -9.65 6.28
C LYS A 117 -36.69 -8.82 6.33
N GLU A 118 -37.84 -9.44 6.07
CA GLU A 118 -39.14 -8.78 6.18
C GLU A 118 -39.40 -8.26 7.60
N LEU A 119 -39.11 -9.07 8.63
CA LEU A 119 -39.24 -8.67 10.03
C LEU A 119 -38.35 -7.47 10.36
N LEU A 120 -37.07 -7.49 9.94
CA LEU A 120 -36.15 -6.37 10.15
C LEU A 120 -36.62 -5.10 9.44
N SER A 121 -37.13 -5.22 8.22
CA SER A 121 -37.76 -4.13 7.48
C SER A 121 -38.99 -3.57 8.19
N ILE A 122 -39.83 -4.42 8.80
CA ILE A 122 -40.98 -4.00 9.61
C ILE A 122 -40.53 -3.26 10.86
N ILE A 123 -39.58 -3.82 11.61
CA ILE A 123 -38.99 -3.19 12.81
C ILE A 123 -38.43 -1.82 12.46
N PHE A 124 -37.67 -1.74 11.36
CA PHE A 124 -37.12 -0.49 10.85
C PHE A 124 -38.23 0.54 10.62
N ARG A 125 -39.23 0.22 9.81
CA ARG A 125 -40.26 1.17 9.39
C ARG A 125 -41.26 1.52 10.49
N LYS A 126 -41.63 0.55 11.34
CA LYS A 126 -42.77 0.68 12.28
C LYS A 126 -42.37 1.01 13.70
N LEU A 127 -41.13 0.71 14.10
CA LEU A 127 -40.65 0.97 15.46
C LEU A 127 -39.53 1.99 15.43
N PHE A 128 -38.50 1.73 14.64
CA PHE A 128 -37.27 2.51 14.67
C PHE A 128 -37.43 3.93 14.10
N ILE A 129 -37.98 4.06 12.88
CA ILE A 129 -38.19 5.38 12.25
C ILE A 129 -39.11 6.28 13.10
N PRO A 130 -40.28 5.82 13.60
CA PRO A 130 -41.10 6.64 14.49
C PRO A 130 -40.38 7.07 15.76
N ALA A 131 -39.54 6.21 16.35
CA ALA A 131 -38.77 6.54 17.54
C ALA A 131 -37.73 7.65 17.28
N LEU A 132 -37.11 7.66 16.10
CA LEU A 132 -36.20 8.74 15.68
C LEU A 132 -36.95 10.06 15.47
N ILE A 133 -38.10 10.02 14.78
CA ILE A 133 -38.93 11.22 14.52
C ILE A 133 -39.30 11.92 15.84
N ALA A 134 -39.56 11.14 16.90
CA ALA A 134 -39.91 11.67 18.21
C ALA A 134 -38.79 12.50 18.89
N GLN A 135 -37.54 12.44 18.41
CA GLN A 135 -36.40 13.17 18.98
C GLN A 135 -36.24 14.60 18.45
N GLY A 136 -37.07 15.05 17.51
CA GLY A 136 -37.00 16.40 16.95
C GLY A 136 -35.97 16.51 15.82
N ASN A 137 -34.67 16.54 16.15
CA ASN A 137 -33.57 16.72 15.19
C ASN A 137 -32.54 15.58 15.18
N PRO A 138 -32.98 14.31 14.98
CA PRO A 138 -32.12 13.15 15.16
C PRO A 138 -30.92 13.10 14.20
N GLY A 139 -31.05 13.63 12.97
CA GLY A 139 -29.99 13.56 11.98
C GLY A 139 -28.82 14.45 12.32
N ASP A 140 -29.06 15.75 12.47
CA ASP A 140 -28.04 16.74 12.82
C ASP A 140 -27.30 16.40 14.12
N ASP A 141 -28.02 16.09 15.19
CA ASP A 141 -27.41 15.81 16.49
C ASP A 141 -26.47 14.60 16.43
N LEU A 142 -26.92 13.52 15.78
CA LEU A 142 -26.13 12.30 15.63
C LEU A 142 -25.01 12.45 14.61
N PHE A 143 -25.22 13.23 13.55
CA PHE A 143 -24.18 13.55 12.58
C PHE A 143 -23.04 14.34 13.23
N LEU A 144 -23.37 15.37 14.00
CA LEU A 144 -22.40 16.14 14.78
C LEU A 144 -21.69 15.26 15.82
N PHE A 145 -22.42 14.38 16.50
CA PHE A 145 -21.82 13.42 17.43
C PHE A 145 -20.80 12.51 16.73
N VAL A 146 -21.14 11.92 15.58
CA VAL A 146 -20.22 11.05 14.83
C VAL A 146 -19.00 11.83 14.35
N ARG A 147 -19.19 13.04 13.82
CA ARG A 147 -18.07 13.91 13.39
C ARG A 147 -17.17 14.31 14.56
N HIS A 148 -17.75 14.62 15.71
CA HIS A 148 -17.00 14.93 16.92
C HIS A 148 -16.18 13.72 17.36
N ALA A 149 -16.79 12.52 17.38
CA ALA A 149 -16.11 11.29 17.73
C ALA A 149 -14.94 10.99 16.77
N MET A 150 -15.02 11.35 15.49
CA MET A 150 -13.89 11.17 14.58
C MET A 150 -12.76 12.17 14.79
N THR A 151 -13.11 13.42 15.09
CA THR A 151 -12.14 14.53 15.09
C THR A 151 -11.40 14.61 16.42
N ASN A 152 -12.09 14.31 17.52
CA ASN A 152 -11.61 14.62 18.87
C ASN A 152 -11.40 13.38 19.76
N SER A 153 -11.67 12.18 19.27
CA SER A 153 -11.43 10.98 20.08
C SER A 153 -9.95 10.62 20.12
N ASP A 154 -9.50 10.10 21.26
CA ASP A 154 -8.16 9.54 21.43
C ASP A 154 -7.98 8.34 20.47
N GLU A 155 -7.00 8.44 19.57
CA GLU A 155 -6.64 7.39 18.62
C GLU A 155 -6.45 6.02 19.30
N LYS A 156 -5.88 5.99 20.51
CA LYS A 156 -5.68 4.72 21.25
C LYS A 156 -7.00 4.12 21.70
N GLN A 157 -7.94 4.95 22.13
CA GLN A 157 -9.26 4.52 22.55
C GLN A 157 -10.08 4.04 21.35
N ILE A 158 -10.04 4.76 20.22
CA ILE A 158 -10.70 4.34 18.98
C ILE A 158 -10.13 3.01 18.50
N ALA A 159 -8.81 2.87 18.44
CA ALA A 159 -8.16 1.63 18.02
C ALA A 159 -8.57 0.44 18.91
N LYS A 160 -8.68 0.67 20.22
CA LYS A 160 -9.17 -0.34 21.17
C LYS A 160 -10.63 -0.72 20.88
N ILE A 161 -11.52 0.26 20.68
CA ILE A 161 -12.93 0.00 20.37
C ILE A 161 -13.05 -0.79 19.06
N ILE A 162 -12.39 -0.33 17.99
CA ILE A 162 -12.39 -1.03 16.68
C ILE A 162 -11.85 -2.46 16.84
N SER A 163 -10.79 -2.68 17.61
CA SER A 163 -10.27 -4.04 17.82
C SER A 163 -11.22 -4.96 18.56
N GLN A 164 -12.16 -4.40 19.35
CA GLN A 164 -13.12 -5.16 20.16
C GLN A 164 -14.42 -5.42 19.43
N THR A 165 -14.94 -4.43 18.69
CA THR A 165 -16.24 -4.50 18.03
C THR A 165 -16.13 -4.78 16.54
N LEU A 166 -14.94 -4.60 15.94
CA LEU A 166 -14.72 -4.56 14.49
C LEU A 166 -15.56 -3.51 13.76
N ASP A 167 -16.09 -2.53 14.49
CA ASP A 167 -16.87 -1.43 13.95
C ASP A 167 -16.06 -0.14 14.02
N THR A 168 -15.93 0.54 12.87
CA THR A 168 -15.45 1.93 12.83
C THR A 168 -16.55 2.89 13.33
N PRO A 169 -16.22 4.15 13.70
CA PRO A 169 -17.22 5.14 14.11
C PRO A 169 -18.42 5.27 13.14
N HIS A 170 -18.18 5.13 11.82
CA HIS A 170 -19.21 5.18 10.78
C HIS A 170 -20.11 3.95 10.73
N GLN A 171 -19.68 2.82 11.30
CA GLN A 171 -20.46 1.59 11.33
C GLN A 171 -21.22 1.42 12.65
N THR A 172 -21.10 2.37 13.58
CA THR A 172 -21.80 2.32 14.87
C THR A 172 -23.31 2.54 14.71
N PRO A 173 -24.14 2.12 15.70
CA PRO A 173 -25.56 2.41 15.70
C PRO A 173 -25.85 3.91 15.58
N ALA A 174 -25.07 4.75 16.26
CA ALA A 174 -25.22 6.20 16.22
C ALA A 174 -25.08 6.75 14.79
N ALA A 175 -24.17 6.21 13.99
CA ALA A 175 -24.01 6.60 12.59
C ALA A 175 -25.18 6.14 11.71
N ILE A 176 -25.66 4.90 11.89
CA ILE A 176 -26.85 4.39 11.18
C ILE A 176 -28.08 5.23 11.52
N PHE A 177 -28.22 5.59 12.79
CA PHE A 177 -29.32 6.40 13.28
C PHE A 177 -29.23 7.83 12.76
N GLY A 178 -28.02 8.41 12.71
CA GLY A 178 -27.77 9.72 12.11
C GLY A 178 -28.10 9.74 10.61
N ILE A 179 -27.72 8.70 9.85
CA ILE A 179 -28.11 8.56 8.43
C ILE A 179 -29.64 8.60 8.29
N CYS A 180 -30.35 7.78 9.06
CA CYS A 180 -31.81 7.74 9.00
C CYS A 180 -32.45 9.06 9.45
N GLY A 181 -31.90 9.70 10.48
CA GLY A 181 -32.33 11.00 10.97
C GLY A 181 -32.17 12.10 9.93
N LEU A 182 -31.05 12.12 9.21
CA LEU A 182 -30.79 13.07 8.13
C LEU A 182 -31.78 12.86 6.97
N LEU A 183 -32.11 11.61 6.62
CA LEU A 183 -33.10 11.33 5.58
C LEU A 183 -34.52 11.74 6.01
N ILE A 184 -34.88 11.59 7.28
CA ILE A 184 -36.14 12.11 7.85
C ILE A 184 -36.19 13.63 7.75
N GLN A 185 -35.14 14.32 8.22
CA GLN A 185 -35.08 15.79 8.20
C GLN A 185 -35.04 16.32 6.77
N SER A 186 -34.36 15.64 5.85
CA SER A 186 -34.39 15.91 4.41
C SER A 186 -35.83 15.88 3.90
N GLN A 187 -36.55 14.79 4.16
CA GLN A 187 -37.93 14.63 3.72
C GLN A 187 -38.84 15.72 4.29
N GLN A 188 -38.76 16.00 5.60
CA GLN A 188 -39.55 17.04 6.25
C GLN A 188 -39.25 18.45 5.69
N ALA A 189 -37.97 18.77 5.46
CA ALA A 189 -37.59 20.05 4.84
C ALA A 189 -38.17 20.18 3.43
N SER A 190 -38.14 19.11 2.63
CA SER A 190 -38.75 19.09 1.30
C SER A 190 -40.27 19.26 1.36
N GLU A 191 -40.95 18.58 2.28
CA GLU A 191 -42.40 18.71 2.49
C GLU A 191 -42.80 20.15 2.90
N ASN A 192 -41.92 20.85 3.61
CA ASN A 192 -42.08 22.25 3.99
C ASN A 192 -41.62 23.26 2.91
N GLY A 193 -41.18 22.79 1.73
CA GLY A 193 -40.69 23.65 0.65
C GLY A 193 -39.28 24.21 0.84
N LEU A 194 -38.56 23.75 1.86
CA LEU A 194 -37.19 24.17 2.21
C LEU A 194 -36.16 23.32 1.45
N MET A 195 -36.17 23.41 0.12
CA MET A 195 -35.38 22.51 -0.74
C MET A 195 -33.87 22.61 -0.52
N THR A 196 -33.33 23.80 -0.20
CA THR A 196 -31.89 23.97 0.08
C THR A 196 -31.45 23.14 1.29
N GLU A 197 -32.25 23.17 2.37
CA GLU A 197 -32.00 22.40 3.58
C GLU A 197 -32.19 20.91 3.32
N ALA A 198 -33.24 20.55 2.58
CA ALA A 198 -33.48 19.17 2.16
C ALA A 198 -32.26 18.59 1.42
N TYR A 199 -31.71 19.31 0.45
CA TYR A 199 -30.49 18.88 -0.24
C TYR A 199 -29.26 18.83 0.68
N SER A 200 -29.14 19.73 1.65
CA SER A 200 -28.04 19.69 2.62
C SER A 200 -28.05 18.39 3.42
N TYR A 201 -29.19 18.06 4.04
CA TYR A 201 -29.34 16.81 4.79
C TYR A 201 -29.13 15.58 3.91
N LEU A 202 -29.62 15.60 2.66
CA LEU A 202 -29.45 14.53 1.70
C LEU A 202 -27.97 14.29 1.34
N LEU A 203 -27.20 15.37 1.18
CA LEU A 203 -25.76 15.29 0.92
C LEU A 203 -24.99 14.74 2.13
N ASP A 204 -25.33 15.17 3.34
CA ASP A 204 -24.73 14.65 4.56
C ASP A 204 -25.05 13.17 4.78
N ALA A 205 -26.29 12.75 4.50
CA ALA A 205 -26.67 11.34 4.52
C ALA A 205 -25.88 10.52 3.50
N ASN A 206 -25.76 11.01 2.27
CA ASN A 206 -24.97 10.36 1.22
C ASN A 206 -23.48 10.25 1.60
N PHE A 207 -22.93 11.30 2.21
CA PHE A 207 -21.56 11.28 2.72
C PHE A 207 -21.38 10.19 3.79
N MET A 208 -22.28 10.14 4.78
CA MET A 208 -22.24 9.14 5.85
C MET A 208 -22.38 7.70 5.31
N LEU A 209 -23.26 7.49 4.32
CA LEU A 209 -23.42 6.21 3.63
C LEU A 209 -22.14 5.79 2.88
N GLY A 210 -21.51 6.72 2.17
CA GLY A 210 -20.24 6.48 1.49
C GLY A 210 -19.10 6.13 2.45
N MET A 211 -19.05 6.79 3.61
CA MET A 211 -18.07 6.47 4.66
C MET A 211 -18.32 5.09 5.26
N TYR A 212 -19.58 4.70 5.49
CA TYR A 212 -19.93 3.35 5.95
C TYR A 212 -19.39 2.28 4.99
N GLN A 213 -19.67 2.42 3.69
CA GLN A 213 -19.24 1.46 2.68
C GLN A 213 -17.71 1.40 2.55
N SER A 214 -17.05 2.56 2.63
CA SER A 214 -15.59 2.62 2.60
C SER A 214 -14.97 1.92 3.80
N SER A 215 -15.54 2.11 4.99
CA SER A 215 -15.13 1.40 6.19
C SER A 215 -15.34 -0.11 6.07
N GLU A 216 -16.50 -0.56 5.57
CA GLU A 216 -16.80 -1.98 5.34
C GLU A 216 -15.75 -2.63 4.43
N TYR A 217 -15.44 -1.98 3.29
CA TYR A 217 -14.41 -2.44 2.36
C TYR A 217 -13.02 -2.57 2.99
N ILE A 218 -12.60 -1.58 3.79
CA ILE A 218 -11.27 -1.56 4.43
C ILE A 218 -11.20 -2.58 5.56
N MET A 219 -12.22 -2.66 6.41
CA MET A 219 -12.22 -3.50 7.61
C MET A 219 -12.09 -4.98 7.29
N GLU A 220 -12.79 -5.48 6.26
CA GLU A 220 -12.66 -6.87 5.80
C GLU A 220 -11.23 -7.25 5.39
N ARG A 221 -10.44 -6.28 4.94
CA ARG A 221 -9.10 -6.48 4.38
C ARG A 221 -8.00 -6.05 5.34
N PHE A 222 -8.35 -5.50 6.50
CA PHE A 222 -7.39 -4.83 7.37
C PHE A 222 -6.32 -5.80 7.89
N ASP A 223 -6.71 -7.00 8.30
CA ASP A 223 -5.79 -8.02 8.80
C ASP A 223 -4.89 -8.59 7.71
N GLU A 224 -5.42 -8.82 6.52
CA GLU A 224 -4.66 -9.29 5.36
C GLU A 224 -3.64 -8.23 4.92
N VAL A 225 -4.06 -6.97 4.80
CA VAL A 225 -3.19 -5.83 4.47
C VAL A 225 -2.14 -5.61 5.54
N SER A 226 -2.49 -5.70 6.83
CA SER A 226 -1.56 -5.59 7.95
C SER A 226 -0.51 -6.70 7.91
N THR A 227 -0.93 -7.93 7.64
CA THR A 227 -0.05 -9.10 7.53
C THR A 227 0.89 -8.98 6.34
N GLN A 228 0.37 -8.59 5.17
CA GLN A 228 1.16 -8.36 3.96
C GLN A 228 2.15 -7.19 4.14
N ARG A 229 1.75 -6.11 4.83
CA ARG A 229 2.64 -5.00 5.14
C ARG A 229 3.76 -5.42 6.09
N LYS A 230 3.44 -6.20 7.14
CA LYS A 230 4.44 -6.78 8.04
C LYS A 230 5.41 -7.68 7.27
N SER A 231 4.91 -8.57 6.42
CA SER A 231 5.76 -9.46 5.62
C SER A 231 6.68 -8.68 4.67
N GLN A 232 6.18 -7.64 3.99
CA GLN A 232 7.00 -6.76 3.16
C GLN A 232 8.04 -5.98 3.96
N LEU A 233 7.70 -5.47 5.15
CA LEU A 233 8.67 -4.81 6.03
C LEU A 233 9.73 -5.78 6.54
N HIS A 234 9.35 -7.03 6.86
CA HIS A 234 10.30 -8.07 7.23
C HIS A 234 11.21 -8.46 6.06
N LEU A 235 10.69 -8.57 4.84
CA LEU A 235 11.49 -8.77 3.63
C LEU A 235 12.46 -7.61 3.43
N LYS A 236 11.99 -6.36 3.51
CA LYS A 236 12.85 -5.17 3.42
C LYS A 236 13.94 -5.15 4.51
N LYS A 237 13.61 -5.51 5.75
CA LYS A 237 14.60 -5.62 6.84
C LYS A 237 15.61 -6.74 6.61
N ARG A 238 15.16 -7.90 6.10
CA ARG A 238 16.04 -9.03 5.75
C ARG A 238 17.01 -8.66 4.63
N HIS A 239 16.52 -7.94 3.61
CA HIS A 239 17.34 -7.43 2.52
C HIS A 239 18.21 -6.22 2.93
N ALA A 240 17.88 -5.52 4.02
CA ALA A 240 18.72 -4.47 4.60
C ALA A 240 19.84 -5.02 5.51
N SER A 241 19.63 -6.15 6.21
CA SER A 241 20.66 -6.78 7.05
C SER A 241 21.72 -7.55 6.26
N ASP A 242 21.47 -7.75 4.97
CA ASP A 242 22.32 -8.49 4.04
C ASP A 242 23.67 -7.81 3.76
N ASN A 243 23.89 -6.56 4.18
CA ASN A 243 25.13 -5.84 3.84
C ASN A 243 26.38 -6.49 4.48
N ALA A 244 26.32 -6.89 5.76
CA ALA A 244 27.45 -7.50 6.47
C ALA A 244 27.73 -8.96 6.04
N VAL A 245 26.67 -9.74 5.79
CA VAL A 245 26.79 -11.14 5.33
C VAL A 245 27.21 -11.18 3.87
N ASN A 246 26.70 -10.30 3.01
CA ASN A 246 27.14 -10.20 1.62
C ASN A 246 28.59 -9.70 1.51
N LEU A 247 29.01 -8.76 2.36
CA LEU A 247 30.41 -8.33 2.43
C LEU A 247 31.32 -9.48 2.91
N GLY A 248 30.85 -10.30 3.85
CA GLY A 248 31.50 -11.56 4.25
C GLY A 248 31.59 -12.57 3.10
N LYS A 249 30.49 -12.84 2.39
CA LYS A 249 30.49 -13.75 1.23
C LYS A 249 31.40 -13.24 0.11
N ALA A 250 31.41 -11.94 -0.16
CA ALA A 250 32.30 -11.32 -1.13
C ALA A 250 33.77 -11.50 -0.74
N ARG A 251 34.11 -11.30 0.54
CA ARG A 251 35.47 -11.53 1.04
C ARG A 251 35.87 -13.01 0.98
N VAL A 252 34.96 -13.93 1.29
CA VAL A 252 35.22 -15.38 1.13
C VAL A 252 35.53 -15.73 -0.32
N ARG A 253 34.78 -15.19 -1.29
CA ARG A 253 35.07 -15.39 -2.72
C ARG A 253 36.47 -14.89 -3.10
N GLU A 254 36.85 -13.70 -2.62
CA GLU A 254 38.19 -13.15 -2.86
C GLU A 254 39.30 -14.01 -2.25
N LEU A 255 39.12 -14.46 -1.00
CA LEU A 255 40.06 -15.34 -0.30
C LEU A 255 40.17 -16.72 -0.96
N PHE A 256 39.07 -17.23 -1.51
CA PHE A 256 39.05 -18.50 -2.22
C PHE A 256 40.00 -18.54 -3.42
N PHE A 257 40.14 -17.43 -4.16
CA PHE A 257 41.09 -17.35 -5.27
C PHE A 257 42.50 -16.94 -4.81
N SER A 258 42.61 -15.97 -3.90
CA SER A 258 43.90 -15.39 -3.51
C SER A 258 44.77 -16.29 -2.62
N LEU A 259 44.18 -17.17 -1.80
CA LEU A 259 44.90 -18.04 -0.87
C LEU A 259 45.45 -19.35 -1.47
N ARG A 260 45.26 -19.58 -2.77
CA ARG A 260 45.84 -20.76 -3.43
C ARG A 260 47.36 -20.64 -3.52
N GLU A 261 48.09 -21.66 -3.11
CA GLU A 261 49.55 -21.73 -3.31
C GLU A 261 49.86 -21.70 -4.82
N LYS A 262 50.85 -20.93 -5.25
CA LYS A 262 51.33 -20.98 -6.64
C LYS A 262 52.08 -22.29 -6.84
N GLY A 263 51.74 -23.03 -7.90
CA GLY A 263 52.51 -24.19 -8.31
C GLY A 263 53.89 -23.81 -8.86
N PRO A 264 54.76 -24.80 -9.12
CA PRO A 264 56.09 -24.60 -9.69
C PRO A 264 56.06 -23.79 -11.01
N ASP A 265 54.99 -23.92 -11.78
CA ASP A 265 54.80 -23.29 -13.09
C ASP A 265 54.08 -21.93 -13.02
N GLY A 266 53.95 -21.34 -11.82
CA GLY A 266 53.22 -20.08 -11.61
C GLY A 266 51.70 -20.20 -11.57
N VAL A 267 51.15 -21.27 -12.15
CA VAL A 267 49.71 -21.59 -12.17
C VAL A 267 49.23 -22.00 -10.77
N ARG A 268 48.08 -21.48 -10.34
CA ARG A 268 47.45 -21.82 -9.04
C ARG A 268 46.52 -23.04 -9.21
N PRO A 269 46.86 -24.22 -8.68
CA PRO A 269 46.02 -25.41 -8.81
C PRO A 269 44.68 -25.23 -8.08
N LEU A 270 43.64 -25.91 -8.59
CA LEU A 270 42.32 -25.98 -7.95
C LEU A 270 42.43 -26.51 -6.52
N TRP A 271 41.51 -26.07 -5.65
CA TRP A 271 41.41 -26.62 -4.31
C TRP A 271 41.13 -28.13 -4.35
N LYS A 272 41.90 -28.90 -3.56
CA LYS A 272 41.71 -30.35 -3.42
C LYS A 272 40.31 -30.71 -2.89
N SER A 273 39.73 -29.88 -2.02
CA SER A 273 38.36 -30.01 -1.53
C SER A 273 37.82 -28.69 -1.00
N ALA A 274 36.51 -28.49 -1.06
CA ALA A 274 35.83 -27.34 -0.43
C ALA A 274 36.11 -27.25 1.09
N ASN A 275 36.27 -28.38 1.78
CA ASN A 275 36.62 -28.42 3.21
C ASN A 275 38.04 -27.89 3.49
N LYS A 276 38.99 -28.14 2.57
CA LYS A 276 40.36 -27.60 2.68
C LYS A 276 40.36 -26.09 2.42
N ALA A 277 39.60 -25.62 1.43
CA ALA A 277 39.41 -24.20 1.16
C ALA A 277 38.78 -23.49 2.36
N MET A 278 37.67 -24.02 2.88
CA MET A 278 36.98 -23.51 4.07
C MET A 278 37.92 -23.36 5.26
N THR A 279 38.64 -24.42 5.66
CA THR A 279 39.54 -24.36 6.82
C THR A 279 40.60 -23.26 6.68
N THR A 280 41.12 -23.07 5.47
CA THR A 280 42.17 -22.07 5.19
C THR A 280 41.59 -20.64 5.19
N ILE A 281 40.42 -20.47 4.58
CA ILE A 281 39.70 -19.19 4.52
C ILE A 281 39.20 -18.79 5.92
N SER A 282 38.57 -19.70 6.67
CA SER A 282 38.09 -19.45 8.04
C SER A 282 39.23 -19.00 8.96
N LYS A 283 40.40 -19.65 8.90
CA LYS A 283 41.59 -19.23 9.67
C LYS A 283 42.07 -17.82 9.29
N THR A 284 42.11 -17.54 7.99
CA THR A 284 42.57 -16.24 7.49
C THR A 284 41.58 -15.13 7.82
N LEU A 285 40.28 -15.40 7.68
CA LEU A 285 39.20 -14.47 7.98
C LEU A 285 39.11 -14.18 9.48
N ALA A 286 39.25 -15.20 10.34
CA ALA A 286 39.32 -15.03 11.79
C ALA A 286 40.50 -14.14 12.20
N ARG A 287 41.66 -14.33 11.57
CA ARG A 287 42.83 -13.48 11.76
C ARG A 287 42.58 -12.05 11.29
N GLU A 288 42.03 -11.85 10.09
CA GLU A 288 41.67 -10.52 9.57
C GLU A 288 40.68 -9.77 10.47
N ILE A 289 39.67 -10.47 11.00
CA ILE A 289 38.67 -9.89 11.90
C ILE A 289 39.33 -9.45 13.21
N HIS A 290 40.24 -10.26 13.76
CA HIS A 290 40.93 -9.98 15.01
C HIS A 290 41.98 -8.87 14.87
N GLU A 291 42.84 -8.94 13.85
CA GLU A 291 43.97 -8.01 13.65
C GLU A 291 43.50 -6.64 13.14
N ASN A 292 42.54 -6.60 12.20
CA ASN A 292 42.08 -5.36 11.58
C ASN A 292 40.78 -4.80 12.19
N LYS A 293 40.31 -5.38 13.31
CA LYS A 293 39.06 -5.01 14.01
C LYS A 293 37.85 -4.88 13.07
N ARG A 294 37.75 -5.75 12.07
CA ARG A 294 36.67 -5.74 11.07
C ARG A 294 35.38 -6.32 11.63
N THR A 295 34.64 -5.49 12.37
CA THR A 295 33.32 -5.83 12.94
C THR A 295 32.18 -5.79 11.91
N ASP A 296 32.46 -5.27 10.72
CA ASP A 296 31.57 -5.17 9.57
C ASP A 296 31.34 -6.52 8.86
N ILE A 297 32.26 -7.48 9.02
CA ILE A 297 32.13 -8.83 8.48
C ILE A 297 31.52 -9.78 9.50
N LYS A 298 30.34 -10.31 9.18
CA LYS A 298 29.69 -11.37 9.95
C LYS A 298 29.33 -12.52 9.03
N ILE A 299 30.04 -13.64 9.15
CA ILE A 299 29.81 -14.83 8.34
C ILE A 299 30.07 -16.09 9.17
N SER A 300 29.19 -17.08 9.06
CA SER A 300 29.34 -18.37 9.76
C SER A 300 30.18 -19.34 8.94
N ASP A 301 30.86 -20.26 9.62
CA ASP A 301 31.63 -21.34 8.99
C ASP A 301 30.80 -22.19 8.01
N THR A 302 29.53 -22.43 8.32
CA THR A 302 28.58 -23.10 7.40
C THR A 302 28.44 -22.32 6.09
N THR A 303 28.29 -21.00 6.17
CA THR A 303 28.18 -20.13 4.98
C THR A 303 29.49 -20.09 4.19
N ILE A 304 30.66 -20.11 4.86
CA ILE A 304 31.97 -20.19 4.21
C ILE A 304 32.07 -21.48 3.40
N LEU A 305 31.68 -22.61 3.98
CA LEU A 305 31.71 -23.92 3.33
C LEU A 305 30.80 -23.97 2.10
N ASP A 306 29.58 -23.44 2.21
CA ASP A 306 28.62 -23.43 1.09
C ASP A 306 29.15 -22.61 -0.10
N VAL A 307 29.75 -21.44 0.17
CA VAL A 307 30.40 -20.63 -0.89
C VAL A 307 31.59 -21.38 -1.50
N CYS A 308 32.40 -22.08 -0.70
CA CYS A 308 33.52 -22.87 -1.22
C CYS A 308 33.06 -24.04 -2.10
N ARG A 309 31.94 -24.70 -1.75
CA ARG A 309 31.34 -25.77 -2.57
C ARG A 309 30.79 -25.22 -3.88
N GLU A 310 30.09 -24.10 -3.83
CA GLU A 310 29.55 -23.41 -5.02
C GLU A 310 30.68 -23.07 -6.01
N LEU A 311 31.75 -22.45 -5.54
CA LEU A 311 32.88 -22.06 -6.38
C LEU A 311 33.65 -23.28 -6.92
N GLN A 312 33.88 -24.30 -6.09
CA GLN A 312 34.57 -25.51 -6.53
C GLN A 312 33.78 -26.26 -7.63
N ASN A 313 32.45 -26.32 -7.51
CA ASN A 313 31.60 -26.93 -8.54
C ASN A 313 31.65 -26.12 -9.83
N LYS A 314 31.54 -24.79 -9.76
CA LYS A 314 31.69 -23.91 -10.94
C LYS A 314 33.04 -24.07 -11.65
N GLU A 315 34.12 -24.27 -10.91
CA GLU A 315 35.45 -24.52 -11.50
C GLU A 315 35.58 -25.89 -12.14
N LYS A 316 34.96 -26.92 -11.56
CA LYS A 316 34.90 -28.25 -12.16
C LYS A 316 34.09 -28.23 -13.45
N ASP A 317 32.91 -27.63 -13.41
CA ASP A 317 32.01 -27.52 -14.56
C ASP A 317 32.67 -26.77 -15.73
N ARG A 318 33.46 -25.72 -15.45
CA ARG A 318 34.24 -24.98 -16.46
C ARG A 318 35.43 -25.77 -17.01
N LYS A 319 36.09 -26.60 -16.20
CA LYS A 319 37.17 -27.49 -16.66
C LYS A 319 36.62 -28.59 -17.58
N GLU A 320 35.39 -29.04 -17.32
CA GLU A 320 34.72 -30.08 -18.10
C GLU A 320 34.05 -29.51 -19.37
N ASN A 321 33.67 -28.23 -19.39
CA ASN A 321 33.05 -27.55 -20.54
C ASN A 321 33.69 -26.18 -20.85
N PRO A 322 34.82 -26.14 -21.59
CA PRO A 322 35.56 -24.90 -21.87
C PRO A 322 34.85 -23.93 -22.84
N ASP A 323 33.86 -24.39 -23.62
CA ASP A 323 33.24 -23.62 -24.71
C ASP A 323 32.14 -22.61 -24.27
N PHE A 324 31.80 -22.56 -22.98
CA PHE A 324 30.82 -21.59 -22.44
C PHE A 324 31.38 -20.84 -21.22
N GLY A 325 32.26 -19.86 -21.45
CA GLY A 325 32.83 -19.01 -20.41
C GLY A 325 32.38 -17.55 -20.50
N ILE A 326 31.41 -17.13 -19.66
CA ILE A 326 31.24 -15.70 -19.36
C ILE A 326 32.45 -15.27 -18.51
N PHE A 327 33.26 -14.39 -19.07
CA PHE A 327 34.44 -13.79 -18.44
C PHE A 327 34.01 -12.85 -17.29
N GLN A 328 34.28 -13.25 -16.05
CA GLN A 328 34.19 -12.36 -14.88
C GLN A 328 35.61 -12.08 -14.37
N GLY A 329 36.19 -10.95 -14.78
CA GLY A 329 37.38 -10.43 -14.14
C GLY A 329 37.05 -9.91 -12.74
N TYR A 330 37.83 -10.32 -11.74
CA TYR A 330 37.68 -9.83 -10.37
C TYR A 330 38.58 -8.61 -10.16
N ARG A 331 37.98 -7.47 -9.84
CA ARG A 331 38.71 -6.24 -9.49
C ARG A 331 38.93 -6.17 -7.98
N LEU A 332 40.19 -6.19 -7.56
CA LEU A 332 40.62 -6.00 -6.18
C LEU A 332 40.48 -4.51 -5.77
N LYS A 333 40.50 -4.24 -4.45
CA LYS A 333 40.34 -2.89 -3.89
C LYS A 333 41.47 -1.91 -4.24
N ASP A 334 42.65 -2.43 -4.60
CA ASP A 334 43.81 -1.67 -5.09
C ASP A 334 43.70 -1.31 -6.58
N GLY A 335 42.59 -1.70 -7.25
CA GLY A 335 42.36 -1.46 -8.66
C GLY A 335 42.87 -2.57 -9.57
N THR A 336 43.59 -3.56 -9.03
CA THR A 336 44.15 -4.69 -9.78
C THR A 336 43.02 -5.57 -10.31
N ILE A 337 42.97 -5.75 -11.62
CA ILE A 337 42.04 -6.68 -12.27
C ILE A 337 42.78 -8.01 -12.39
N ILE A 338 42.36 -9.02 -11.64
CA ILE A 338 42.79 -10.38 -11.89
C ILE A 338 42.08 -10.82 -13.17
N ARG A 339 42.79 -10.78 -14.29
CA ARG A 339 42.39 -11.39 -15.55
C ARG A 339 42.93 -12.82 -15.55
N GLU A 340 42.11 -13.79 -15.98
CA GLU A 340 42.54 -15.19 -16.01
C GLU A 340 43.64 -15.46 -17.07
N ASP A 341 43.92 -14.50 -17.96
CA ASP A 341 44.90 -14.63 -19.06
C ASP A 341 46.34 -14.15 -18.74
N ASP A 342 46.66 -13.78 -17.49
CA ASP A 342 48.06 -13.64 -17.05
C ASP A 342 48.61 -14.97 -16.47
N ASN A 343 48.15 -16.11 -17.01
CA ASN A 343 48.67 -17.47 -16.75
C ASN A 343 48.96 -18.22 -18.06
#